data_AF-A0A7Y0X9Y3-F1
#
_entry.id   AF-A0A7Y0X9Y3-F1
#
_cell.length_a   1.000
_cell.length_b   1.000
_cell.length_c   1.000
_cell.angle_alpha   90.00
_cell.angle_beta   90.00
_cell.angle_gamma   90.00
#
_symmetry.space_group_name_H-M   'P 1'
#
loop_
_entity.id
_entity.type
_entity.pdbx_description
1 polymer ?
#
loop_
_entity_poly.entity_id
_entity_poly.type
_entity_poly.pdbx_seq_one_letter_code
_entity_poly.pdbx_strand_id
1 'polypeptide(L)' 'MIKMMFKWTKWLSLSLIGLLLLLIIIVATVLFTHPGLKFALWGAEKALPQLQIEKVQGSLFPRFELHNVSFVDE' A
#
# COMPACT_ATOMS: atom_id res chain seq x y z
N MET A 1 36.13 11.64 -22.51
CA MET A 1 35.68 10.87 -21.32
C MET A 1 34.62 11.62 -20.51
N ILE A 2 34.78 12.91 -20.20
CA ILE A 2 33.80 13.74 -19.44
C ILE A 2 32.37 13.75 -20.02
N LYS A 3 32.18 13.77 -21.34
CA LYS A 3 30.84 13.73 -21.96
C LYS A 3 30.05 12.44 -21.68
N MET A 4 30.76 11.32 -21.47
CA MET A 4 30.17 10.03 -21.12
C MET A 4 29.82 9.98 -19.63
N MET A 5 30.70 10.60 -18.81
CA MET A 5 30.48 11.11 -17.45
C MET A 5 29.06 11.61 -17.22
N PHE A 6 28.77 12.74 -17.87
CA PHE A 6 27.51 13.47 -17.72
C PHE A 6 26.27 12.72 -18.23
N LYS A 7 26.40 11.84 -19.23
CA LYS A 7 25.28 11.01 -19.68
C LYS A 7 24.87 10.00 -18.62
N TRP A 8 25.84 9.29 -18.04
CA TRP A 8 25.57 8.27 -17.01
C TRP A 8 24.96 8.88 -15.75
N THR A 9 25.45 10.03 -15.29
CA THR A 9 24.86 10.73 -14.14
C THR A 9 23.41 11.14 -14.41
N LYS A 10 23.08 11.59 -15.62
CA LYS A 10 21.69 11.92 -16.00
C LYS A 10 20.77 10.71 -15.94
N TRP A 11 21.20 9.56 -16.48
CA TRP A 11 20.40 8.33 -16.44
C TRP A 11 20.25 7.78 -15.03
N LEU A 12 21.32 7.82 -14.22
CA LEU A 12 21.26 7.41 -12.82
C LEU A 12 20.29 8.29 -12.01
N SER A 13 20.38 9.61 -12.18
CA SER A 13 19.47 10.55 -11.52
C SER A 13 18.02 10.35 -11.94
N LEU A 14 17.77 10.16 -13.25
CA LEU A 14 16.42 9.88 -13.76
C LEU A 14 15.88 8.55 -13.21
N SER A 15 16.72 7.53 -13.13
CA SER A 15 16.36 6.23 -12.55
C SER A 15 16.02 6.36 -11.06
N LEU A 16 16.80 7.15 -10.30
CA LEU A 16 16.56 7.37 -8.88
C LEU A 16 15.23 8.12 -8.64
N ILE A 17 14.95 9.14 -9.45
CA ILE A 17 13.66 9.86 -9.41
C ILE A 17 12.51 8.90 -9.76
N GLY A 18 12.68 8.08 -10.79
CA GLY A 18 11.70 7.08 -11.18
C GLY A 18 11.44 6.06 -10.07
N LEU A 19 12.49 5.59 -9.40
CA LEU A 19 12.37 4.68 -8.26
C LEU A 19 11.62 5.34 -7.10
N LEU A 20 11.93 6.59 -6.78
CA LEU A 20 11.24 7.33 -5.73
C LEU A 20 9.74 7.48 -6.05
N LEU A 21 9.42 7.82 -7.30
CA LEU A 21 8.05 7.98 -7.76
C LEU A 21 7.28 6.66 -7.74
N LEU A 22 7.94 5.56 -8.13
CA LEU A 22 7.40 4.21 -8.01
C LEU A 22 7.09 3.86 -6.54
N LEU A 23 7.99 4.15 -5.61
CA LEU A 23 7.77 3.91 -4.18
C LEU A 23 6.56 4.69 -3.66
N ILE A 24 6.41 5.96 -4.06
CA ILE A 24 5.24 6.77 -3.68
C ILE A 24 3.95 6.13 -4.21
N ILE A 25 3.94 5.67 -5.46
CA ILE A 25 2.77 4.99 -6.04
C ILE A 25 2.44 3.70 -5.29
N ILE A 26 3.45 2.91 -4.93
CA ILE A 26 3.26 1.66 -4.17
C ILE A 26 2.65 1.99 -2.80
N VAL A 27 3.22 2.94 -2.06
CA VAL A 27 2.72 3.36 -0.75
C VAL A 27 1.29 3.88 -0.85
N ALA A 28 1.02 4.73 -1.84
CA ALA A 28 -0.33 5.22 -2.09
C ALA A 28 -1.28 4.06 -2.41
N THR A 29 -0.88 3.10 -3.24
CA THR A 29 -1.70 1.93 -3.56
C THR A 29 -2.03 1.12 -2.31
N VAL A 30 -1.03 0.83 -1.47
CA VAL A 30 -1.23 0.06 -0.23
C VAL A 30 -2.11 0.81 0.78
N LEU A 31 -1.99 2.14 0.89
CA LEU A 31 -2.77 2.92 1.86
C LEU A 31 -4.18 3.25 1.38
N PHE A 32 -4.36 3.40 0.06
CA PHE A 32 -5.53 4.07 -0.52
C PHE A 32 -6.33 3.21 -1.50
N THR A 33 -6.00 1.92 -1.65
CA THR A 33 -6.77 1.03 -2.54
C THR A 33 -7.36 -0.17 -1.81
N HIS A 34 -8.37 -0.77 -2.41
CA HIS A 34 -9.07 -1.93 -1.87
C HIS A 34 -8.14 -3.13 -1.59
N PRO A 35 -7.17 -3.48 -2.47
CA PRO A 35 -6.17 -4.49 -2.14
C PRO A 35 -5.33 -4.16 -0.90
N GLY A 36 -4.94 -2.89 -0.77
CA GLY A 36 -4.13 -2.41 0.36
C GLY A 36 -4.88 -2.50 1.69
N LEU A 37 -6.15 -2.07 1.70
CA LEU A 37 -7.02 -2.24 2.86
C LEU A 37 -7.20 -3.72 3.23
N LYS A 38 -7.45 -4.60 2.26
CA LYS A 38 -7.59 -6.05 2.52
C LYS A 38 -6.32 -6.63 3.12
N PHE A 39 -5.14 -6.18 2.68
CA PHE A 39 -3.86 -6.60 3.25
C PHE A 39 -3.69 -6.14 4.70
N ALA A 40 -4.05 -4.88 5.00
CA ALA A 40 -4.00 -4.36 6.36
C ALA A 40 -4.97 -5.11 7.30
N LEU A 41 -6.20 -5.40 6.85
CA LEU A 41 -7.19 -6.16 7.62
C LEU A 41 -6.72 -7.59 7.87
N TRP A 42 -6.17 -8.25 6.85
CA TRP A 42 -5.55 -9.57 7.01
C TRP A 42 -4.41 -9.56 8.05
N GLY A 43 -3.58 -8.51 8.04
CA GLY A 43 -2.53 -8.33 9.04
C GLY A 43 -3.09 -8.12 10.45
N ALA A 44 -4.18 -7.38 10.57
CA ALA A 44 -4.88 -7.15 11.84
C ALA A 44 -5.47 -8.44 12.42
N GLU A 45 -6.17 -9.24 11.61
CA GLU A 45 -6.68 -10.56 12.04
C GLU A 45 -5.55 -11.52 12.42
N LYS A 46 -4.39 -11.41 11.77
CA LYS A 46 -3.20 -12.21 12.13
C LYS A 46 -2.53 -11.78 13.43
N ALA A 47 -2.48 -10.48 13.70
CA ALA A 47 -1.94 -9.95 14.95
C ALA A 47 -2.89 -10.18 16.13
N LEU A 48 -4.20 -10.19 15.86
CA LEU A 48 -5.26 -10.28 16.85
C LEU A 48 -6.29 -11.33 16.40
N PRO A 49 -6.07 -12.62 16.69
CA PRO A 49 -6.91 -13.73 16.18
C PRO A 49 -8.38 -13.67 16.63
N GLN A 50 -8.65 -12.94 17.70
CA GLN A 50 -9.99 -12.63 18.23
C GLN A 50 -10.77 -11.59 17.40
N LEU A 51 -10.09 -10.86 16.50
CA LEU A 51 -10.72 -9.96 15.54
C LEU A 51 -11.07 -10.75 14.27
N GLN A 52 -12.35 -10.72 13.88
CA GLN A 52 -12.84 -11.32 12.65
C GLN A 52 -13.60 -10.29 11.81
N ILE A 53 -13.29 -10.22 10.52
CA ILE A 53 -13.91 -9.30 9.56
C ILE A 53 -14.34 -10.12 8.32
N GLU A 54 -15.62 -10.44 8.22
CA GLU A 54 -16.11 -11.35 7.17
C GLU A 54 -16.12 -10.72 5.78
N LYS A 55 -16.54 -9.46 5.68
CA LYS A 55 -16.71 -8.80 4.38
C LYS A 55 -16.29 -7.34 4.42
N VAL A 56 -15.56 -6.97 3.37
CA VAL A 56 -15.15 -5.58 3.07
C VAL A 56 -15.87 -5.18 1.80
N GLN A 57 -16.52 -4.01 1.81
CA GLN A 57 -17.24 -3.48 0.67
C GLN A 57 -16.95 -1.98 0.50
N GLY A 58 -17.03 -1.48 -0.73
CA GLY A 58 -16.82 -0.06 -1.05
C GLY A 58 -15.43 0.28 -1.56
N SER A 59 -15.14 1.57 -1.58
CA SER A 59 -13.91 2.17 -2.12
C SER A 59 -13.52 3.40 -1.32
N LEU A 60 -12.25 3.77 -1.40
CA LEU A 60 -11.67 4.87 -0.62
C LEU A 60 -12.48 6.17 -0.69
N PHE A 61 -13.04 6.45 -1.87
CA PHE A 61 -14.14 7.40 -2.07
C PHE A 61 -15.35 6.62 -2.60
N PRO A 62 -16.56 6.70 -1.99
CA PRO A 62 -16.93 7.59 -0.89
C PRO A 62 -16.55 7.07 0.51
N ARG A 63 -16.56 5.75 0.75
CA ARG A 63 -16.06 5.13 1.99
C ARG A 63 -15.87 3.62 1.81
N PHE A 64 -15.06 3.05 2.69
CA PHE A 64 -15.07 1.61 2.95
C PHE A 64 -16.11 1.27 4.04
N GLU A 65 -16.71 0.09 3.90
CA GLU A 65 -17.62 -0.51 4.87
C GLU A 65 -17.12 -1.91 5.21
N LEU A 66 -17.05 -2.19 6.52
CA LEU A 66 -16.75 -3.50 7.06
C LEU A 66 -18.06 -4.08 7.59
N HIS A 67 -18.38 -5.30 7.17
CA HIS A 67 -19.57 -6.01 7.63
C HIS A 67 -19.17 -7.21 8.48
N ASN A 68 -20.00 -7.49 9.49
CA ASN A 68 -19.82 -8.60 10.43
C ASN A 68 -18.45 -8.57 11.12
N VAL A 69 -18.07 -7.39 11.65
CA VAL A 69 -16.88 -7.23 12.49
C VAL A 69 -17.20 -7.80 13.87
N SER A 70 -16.46 -8.82 14.29
CA SER A 70 -16.59 -9.46 15.60
C SER A 70 -15.29 -9.39 16.36
N PHE A 71 -15.40 -9.22 17.67
CA PHE A 71 -14.29 -9.26 18.62
C PHE A 71 -14.72 -10.10 19.81
N VAL A 72 -14.07 -11.26 20.01
CA VAL A 72 -14.38 -12.17 21.12
C VAL A 72 -13.21 -12.17 22.08
N ASP A 73 -13.38 -11.52 23.23
CA ASP A 73 -12.43 -11.48 24.34
C ASP A 73 -13.04 -12.25 25.52
N GLU A 74 -12.22 -12.94 26.31
CA GLU A 74 -12.64 -13.74 27.47
C GLU A 74 -12.85 -12.92 28.75
#